data_AF-A0A1V4ZQ20-F1
#
_entry.id   AF-A0A1V4ZQ20-F1
#
_cell.length_a   1.000
_cell.length_b   1.000
_cell.length_c   1.000
_cell.angle_alpha   90.00
_cell.angle_beta   90.00
_cell.angle_gamma   90.00
#
_symmetry.space_group_name_H-M   'P 1'
#
loop_
_entity.id
_entity.type
_entity.pdbx_description
1 polymer ?
#
loop_
_entity_poly.entity_id
_entity_poly.type
_entity_poly.pdbx_seq_one_letter_code
_entity_poly.pdbx_strand_id
1 'polypeptide(L)'
;MAGEIYQAQVVKNFFDTITGTDRNLTRIYMCVMSLAKLRMESPEKMAHLLDQIKKSKIKKELSVDILDYVCDVAVQLEMNAVQTAFGVKDIKEIAQDFSGISVDSL
;
A
#
# COMPACT_ATOMS: atom_id res chain seq x y z
N MET A 1 2.83 -19.51 1.20
CA MET A 1 3.87 -19.46 0.15
C MET A 1 3.46 -18.63 -1.07
N ALA A 2 2.66 -19.11 -2.03
CA ALA A 2 2.36 -18.29 -3.23
C ALA A 2 1.61 -16.98 -2.92
N GLY A 3 0.62 -17.01 -2.02
CA GLY A 3 -0.20 -15.84 -1.68
C GLY A 3 0.57 -14.70 -0.98
N GLU A 4 1.59 -15.01 -0.19
CA GLU A 4 2.41 -14.00 0.51
C GLU A 4 3.34 -13.26 -0.45
N ILE A 5 3.89 -13.97 -1.45
CA ILE A 5 4.72 -13.37 -2.51
C ILE A 5 3.87 -12.38 -3.33
N TYR A 6 2.63 -12.75 -3.67
CA TYR A 6 1.72 -11.84 -4.35
C TYR A 6 1.33 -10.63 -3.49
N GLN A 7 1.10 -10.82 -2.19
CA GLN A 7 0.84 -9.70 -1.27
C GLN A 7 2.04 -8.75 -1.21
N ALA A 8 3.26 -9.27 -1.04
CA ALA A 8 4.49 -8.47 -1.02
C ALA A 8 4.70 -7.70 -2.34
N GLN A 9 4.42 -8.33 -3.48
CA GLN A 9 4.49 -7.66 -4.78
C GLN A 9 3.47 -6.52 -4.90
N VAL A 10 2.23 -6.73 -4.41
CA VAL A 10 1.18 -5.71 -4.44
C VAL A 10 1.52 -4.54 -3.52
N VAL A 11 2.08 -4.82 -2.34
CA VAL A 11 2.56 -3.79 -1.41
C VAL A 11 3.71 -2.98 -2.03
N LYS A 12 4.69 -3.65 -2.65
CA LYS A 12 5.77 -2.97 -3.37
C LYS A 12 5.22 -2.09 -4.49
N ASN A 13 4.33 -2.62 -5.33
CA ASN A 13 3.71 -1.87 -6.43
C ASN A 13 2.92 -0.65 -5.91
N PHE A 14 2.27 -0.76 -4.74
CA PHE A 14 1.60 0.37 -4.10
C PHE A 14 2.61 1.45 -3.72
N PHE A 15 3.70 1.10 -3.02
CA PHE A 15 4.75 2.04 -2.63
C PHE A 15 5.40 2.70 -3.85
N ASP A 16 5.76 1.94 -4.88
CA ASP A 16 6.32 2.45 -6.13
C ASP A 16 5.35 3.42 -6.85
N THR A 17 4.03 3.24 -6.68
CA THR A 17 3.01 4.13 -7.26
C THR A 17 2.88 5.45 -6.50
N ILE A 18 3.01 5.43 -5.17
CA ILE A 18 2.87 6.65 -4.36
C ILE A 18 4.18 7.47 -4.31
N THR A 19 5.34 6.82 -4.42
CA THR A 19 6.66 7.48 -4.44
C THR A 19 7.11 7.86 -5.86
N GLY A 20 6.52 7.23 -6.88
CA GLY A 20 6.81 7.53 -8.29
C GLY A 20 6.25 8.86 -8.78
N THR A 21 6.66 9.23 -9.99
CA THR A 21 6.17 10.43 -10.70
C THR A 21 4.74 10.29 -11.22
N ASP A 22 4.23 9.06 -11.34
CA ASP A 22 2.86 8.76 -11.80
C ASP A 22 2.01 8.27 -10.62
N ARG A 23 1.53 9.22 -9.81
CA ARG A 23 0.64 8.99 -8.65
C ARG A 23 -0.78 8.65 -9.11
N ASN A 24 -0.91 7.57 -9.87
CA ASN A 24 -2.17 7.20 -10.49
C ASN A 24 -3.12 6.55 -9.47
N LEU A 25 -4.18 7.28 -9.09
CA LEU A 25 -5.23 6.82 -8.19
C LEU A 25 -5.87 5.50 -8.63
N THR A 26 -5.92 5.21 -9.93
CA THR A 26 -6.45 3.93 -10.44
C THR A 26 -5.52 2.77 -10.09
N ARG A 27 -4.21 2.98 -10.14
CA ARG A 27 -3.21 1.97 -9.78
C ARG A 27 -3.18 1.75 -8.27
N ILE A 28 -3.28 2.82 -7.48
CA ILE A 28 -3.46 2.76 -6.02
C ILE A 28 -4.72 1.94 -5.69
N TYR A 29 -5.85 2.24 -6.35
CA TYR A 29 -7.09 1.49 -6.19
C TYR A 29 -6.92 -0.01 -6.46
N MET A 30 -6.31 -0.36 -7.59
CA MET A 30 -6.07 -1.76 -7.95
C MET A 30 -5.19 -2.47 -6.91
N CYS A 31 -4.14 -1.81 -6.40
CA CYS A 31 -3.27 -2.40 -5.39
C CYS A 31 -4.03 -2.67 -4.08
N VAL A 32 -4.73 -1.67 -3.54
CA VAL A 32 -5.45 -1.80 -2.25
C VAL A 32 -6.55 -2.86 -2.34
N MET A 33 -7.34 -2.85 -3.41
CA MET A 33 -8.42 -3.82 -3.58
C MET A 33 -7.90 -5.25 -3.83
N SER A 34 -6.81 -5.39 -4.58
CA SER A 34 -6.17 -6.70 -4.78
C SER A 34 -5.60 -7.23 -3.46
N LEU A 35 -4.99 -6.36 -2.65
CA LEU A 35 -4.46 -6.71 -1.34
C LEU A 35 -5.57 -7.15 -0.38
N ALA A 36 -6.67 -6.37 -0.30
CA ALA A 36 -7.82 -6.71 0.54
C ALA A 36 -8.48 -8.03 0.14
N LYS A 37 -8.56 -8.32 -1.17
CA LYS A 37 -9.06 -9.61 -1.67
C LYS A 37 -8.11 -10.76 -1.33
N LEU A 38 -6.80 -10.59 -1.50
CA LEU A 38 -5.79 -11.61 -1.19
C LEU A 38 -5.80 -12.00 0.30
N ARG A 39 -6.14 -11.04 1.16
CA ARG A 39 -6.25 -11.26 2.61
C ARG A 39 -7.62 -11.72 3.09
N MET A 40 -8.60 -11.85 2.18
CA MET A 40 -9.99 -12.17 2.51
C MET A 40 -10.54 -11.25 3.61
N GLU A 41 -10.31 -9.95 3.48
CA GLU A 41 -10.84 -8.95 4.43
C GLU A 41 -12.38 -8.98 4.48
N SER A 42 -12.95 -8.59 5.61
CA SER A 42 -14.40 -8.54 5.76
C SER A 42 -15.05 -7.60 4.73
N PRO A 43 -16.29 -7.87 4.29
CA PRO A 43 -17.01 -7.01 3.35
C PRO A 43 -17.13 -5.56 3.83
N GLU A 44 -17.26 -5.37 5.15
CA GLU A 44 -17.32 -4.05 5.79
C GLU A 44 -16.01 -3.27 5.61
N LYS A 45 -14.87 -3.92 5.83
CA LYS A 45 -13.56 -3.31 5.68
C LYS A 45 -13.24 -3.02 4.21
N MET A 46 -13.63 -3.92 3.30
CA MET A 46 -13.56 -3.66 1.86
C MET A 46 -14.38 -2.44 1.45
N ALA A 47 -15.61 -2.30 1.95
CA ALA A 47 -16.46 -1.15 1.67
C ALA A 47 -15.86 0.15 2.22
N HIS A 48 -15.27 0.10 3.42
CA HIS A 48 -14.57 1.23 4.02
C HIS A 48 -13.38 1.69 3.18
N LEU A 49 -12.48 0.76 2.80
CA LEU A 49 -11.33 1.07 1.94
C LEU A 49 -11.77 1.66 0.59
N LEU A 50 -12.87 1.15 0.02
CA LEU A 50 -13.40 1.63 -1.24
C LEU A 50 -13.99 3.05 -1.13
N ASP A 51 -14.65 3.37 -0.02
CA ASP A 51 -15.12 4.72 0.30
C ASP A 51 -13.95 5.70 0.49
N GLN A 52 -12.91 5.29 1.22
CA GLN A 52 -11.71 6.10 1.42
C GLN A 52 -11.01 6.41 0.09
N ILE A 53 -10.90 5.45 -0.83
CA ILE A 53 -10.32 5.69 -2.15
C ILE A 53 -11.19 6.63 -2.99
N LYS A 54 -12.52 6.54 -2.89
CA LYS A 54 -13.43 7.51 -3.55
C LYS A 54 -13.21 8.92 -3.01
N LYS A 55 -13.10 9.07 -1.69
CA LYS A 55 -12.79 10.35 -1.04
C LYS A 55 -11.42 10.88 -1.48
N SER A 56 -10.41 10.01 -1.56
CA SER A 56 -9.08 10.36 -2.06
C SER A 56 -9.09 10.81 -3.51
N LYS A 57 -9.93 10.22 -4.36
CA LYS A 57 -10.10 10.66 -5.75
C LYS A 57 -10.72 12.05 -5.84
N ILE A 58 -11.68 12.37 -4.95
CA ILE A 58 -12.34 13.68 -4.90
C ILE A 58 -11.40 14.75 -4.35
N LYS A 59 -10.72 14.46 -3.24
CA LYS A 59 -9.81 15.38 -2.55
C LYS A 59 -8.44 15.50 -3.23
N LYS A 60 -8.10 14.60 -4.16
CA LYS A 60 -6.76 14.42 -4.75
C LYS A 60 -5.66 14.15 -3.71
N GLU A 61 -6.04 13.69 -2.53
CA GLU A 61 -5.15 13.37 -1.42
C GLU A 61 -5.36 11.93 -0.98
N LEU A 62 -4.27 11.19 -0.78
CA LEU A 62 -4.37 9.82 -0.31
C LEU A 62 -4.80 9.80 1.16
N SER A 63 -5.84 9.04 1.47
CA SER A 63 -6.33 8.92 2.84
C SER A 63 -5.31 8.19 3.71
N VAL A 64 -5.11 8.69 4.92
CA VAL A 64 -4.22 8.07 5.92
C VAL A 64 -4.68 6.63 6.21
N ASP A 65 -6.00 6.38 6.22
CA ASP A 65 -6.56 5.04 6.42
C ASP A 65 -6.07 4.02 5.37
N ILE A 66 -5.78 4.47 4.14
CA ILE A 66 -5.25 3.60 3.07
C ILE A 66 -3.77 3.33 3.29
N LEU A 67 -3.01 4.33 3.72
CA LEU A 67 -1.60 4.18 4.06
C LEU A 67 -1.44 3.24 5.25
N ASP A 68 -2.20 3.47 6.33
CA ASP A 68 -2.19 2.65 7.53
C ASP A 68 -2.52 1.19 7.20
N TYR A 69 -3.55 0.95 6.38
CA TYR A 69 -3.90 -0.40 5.96
C TYR A 69 -2.74 -1.10 5.22
N VAL A 70 -2.10 -0.43 4.26
CA VAL A 70 -1.01 -1.04 3.49
C VAL A 70 0.26 -1.21 4.33
N CYS A 71 0.56 -0.25 5.21
CA CYS A 71 1.66 -0.33 6.16
C CYS A 71 1.48 -1.46 7.17
N ASP A 72 0.28 -1.64 7.72
CA ASP A 72 -0.03 -2.76 8.61
C ASP A 72 0.18 -4.11 7.90
N VAL A 73 -0.25 -4.21 6.64
CA VAL A 73 -0.01 -5.42 5.85
C VAL A 73 1.48 -5.58 5.56
N ALA A 74 2.21 -4.51 5.27
CA ALA A 74 3.65 -4.54 5.05
C ALA A 74 4.39 -5.04 6.31
N VAL A 75 4.04 -4.54 7.49
CA VAL A 75 4.61 -4.98 8.79
C VAL A 75 4.31 -6.45 9.04
N GLN A 76 3.08 -6.89 8.77
CA GLN A 76 2.71 -8.30 8.92
C GLN A 76 3.41 -9.21 7.91
N LEU A 77 3.68 -8.70 6.69
CA LEU A 77 4.50 -9.40 5.72
C LEU A 77 5.96 -9.42 6.14
N GLU A 78 6.50 -8.35 6.73
CA GLU A 78 7.88 -8.29 7.27
C GLU A 78 8.08 -9.29 8.41
N MET A 79 7.06 -9.48 9.28
CA MET A 79 7.08 -10.55 10.29
C MET A 79 7.13 -11.97 9.68
N ASN A 80 6.71 -12.14 8.42
CA ASN A 80 6.75 -13.40 7.67
C ASN A 80 7.88 -13.46 6.62
N ALA A 81 8.49 -12.32 6.26
CA ALA A 81 9.50 -12.19 5.20
C ALA A 81 10.94 -12.32 5.71
N VAL A 82 11.12 -12.66 7.00
CA VAL A 82 12.45 -12.93 7.58
C VAL A 82 13.09 -14.21 7.01
N GLN A 83 12.36 -15.07 6.30
CA GLN A 83 12.95 -16.24 5.68
C GLN A 83 12.45 -16.40 4.25
N THR A 84 13.38 -16.39 3.30
CA THR A 84 13.19 -16.65 1.85
C THR A 84 12.61 -15.45 1.10
N ALA A 85 13.31 -14.71 0.22
CA ALA A 85 14.08 -15.26 -0.88
C ALA A 85 15.10 -14.29 -1.55
N PHE A 86 15.29 -13.02 -1.16
CA PHE A 86 16.09 -12.11 -2.02
C PHE A 86 16.87 -10.98 -1.33
N GLY A 87 17.55 -11.28 -0.21
CA GLY A 87 18.48 -10.34 0.42
C GLY A 87 17.79 -9.17 1.14
N VAL A 88 18.28 -8.86 2.32
CA VAL A 88 17.69 -7.92 3.27
C VAL A 88 17.89 -6.48 2.77
N LYS A 89 16.82 -5.71 2.61
CA LYS A 89 16.85 -4.26 2.74
C LYS A 89 15.75 -3.84 3.70
N ASP A 90 16.18 -3.26 4.83
CA ASP A 90 15.34 -2.80 5.92
C ASP A 90 14.49 -1.58 5.50
N ILE A 91 13.17 -1.63 5.75
CA ILE A 91 12.24 -0.50 5.54
C ILE A 91 12.57 0.71 6.43
N LYS A 92 13.46 0.55 7.43
CA LYS A 92 13.98 1.67 8.24
C LYS A 92 14.66 2.78 7.41
N GLU A 93 15.13 2.49 6.21
CA GLU A 93 15.67 3.53 5.31
C GLU A 93 14.58 4.36 4.62
N ILE A 94 13.34 3.85 4.47
CA ILE A 94 12.27 4.51 3.71
C ILE A 94 11.37 5.38 4.61
N ALA A 95 11.26 5.04 5.90
CA ALA A 95 10.44 5.79 6.85
C ALA A 95 10.97 7.22 7.12
N GLN A 96 12.25 7.51 6.87
CA GLN A 96 12.84 8.84 7.07
C GLN A 96 12.43 9.87 5.99
N ASP A 97 11.93 9.43 4.84
CA ASP A 97 11.55 10.32 3.72
C ASP A 97 10.08 10.79 3.77
N PHE A 98 9.27 10.29 4.70
CA PHE A 98 7.84 10.64 4.80
C PHE A 98 7.53 11.95 5.57
N SER A 99 8.55 12.75 5.92
CA SER A 99 8.35 14.01 6.67
C SER A 99 7.76 15.18 5.85
N GLY A 100 7.39 14.96 4.58
CA GLY A 100 6.69 15.98 3.82
C GLY A 100 6.45 15.60 2.35
N ILE A 101 5.49 14.72 2.08
CA ILE A 101 5.02 14.52 0.70
C ILE A 101 3.97 15.59 0.40
N SER A 102 4.42 16.74 -0.11
CA SER A 102 3.56 17.74 -0.74
C SER A 102 2.94 17.16 -2.02
N VAL A 103 1.62 17.32 -2.15
CA VAL A 103 0.84 16.86 -3.30
C VAL A 103 0.71 17.96 -4.36
N ASP A 104 1.74 18.78 -4.52
CA ASP A 104 1.77 19.81 -5.55
C ASP A 104 3.11 19.78 -6.29
N SER A 105 3.11 19.18 -7.48
CA SER A 105 3.93 19.61 -8.62
C SER A 105 3.51 18.87 -9.88
N LEU A 106 3.19 19.73 -10.88
CA LEU A 106 2.84 19.52 -12.29
C LEU A 106 1.35 19.38 -12.61
#